data_AF-A0A2J0M9I0-F1
#
_entry.id   AF-A0A2J0M9I0-F1
#
_cell.length_a   1.000
_cell.length_b   1.000
_cell.length_c   1.000
_cell.angle_alpha   90.00
_cell.angle_beta   90.00
_cell.angle_gamma   90.00
#
_symmetry.space_group_name_H-M   'P 1'
#
loop_
_entity.id
_entity.type
_entity.pdbx_description
1 polymer ?
#
loop_
_entity_poly.entity_id
_entity_poly.type
_entity_poly.pdbx_seq_one_letter_code
_entity_poly.pdbx_strand_id
1 'polypeptide(L)'
;MLGNLATPQKDIVESKEDQDALNDARKIRGRFNFEMVKIPIGAELFFSRDENIKAKIIDTHGANSIEFNGKKTSLSQSAQKILGYRYGVAGTDYWMYDGETLYERRRSFESGK
;
A
#
# COMPACT_ATOMS: atom_id res chain seq x y z
N MET A 1 56.34 11.17 19.04
CA MET A 1 55.77 10.22 18.08
C MET A 1 54.43 9.73 18.59
N LEU A 2 53.33 10.16 17.99
CA LEU A 2 52.06 9.43 17.98
C LEU A 2 51.41 9.68 16.62
N GLY A 3 51.66 8.76 15.67
CA GLY A 3 50.97 8.75 14.39
C GLY A 3 49.61 8.10 14.59
N ASN A 4 48.54 8.88 14.43
CA ASN A 4 47.18 8.36 14.43
C ASN A 4 46.99 7.38 13.27
N LEU A 5 46.33 6.26 13.58
CA LEU A 5 46.00 5.19 12.65
C LEU A 5 45.25 5.73 11.43
N ALA A 6 45.71 5.31 10.26
CA ALA A 6 44.99 5.45 9.01
C ALA A 6 43.71 4.60 9.05
N THR A 7 42.58 5.20 8.72
CA THR A 7 41.44 4.49 8.14
C THR A 7 40.99 5.30 6.93
N PRO A 8 41.31 4.90 5.68
CA PRO A 8 40.60 5.44 4.54
C PRO A 8 39.15 4.98 4.65
N GLN A 9 38.27 5.92 4.92
CA GLN A 9 36.84 5.79 4.69
C GLN A 9 36.58 5.62 3.20
N LYS A 10 35.54 4.82 2.89
CA LYS A 10 34.88 4.61 1.60
C LYS A 10 35.43 3.46 0.78
N ASP A 11 34.84 2.29 1.03
CA ASP A 11 34.38 1.42 -0.05
C ASP A 11 33.19 0.62 0.50
N ILE A 12 32.04 1.29 0.63
CA ILE A 12 30.78 0.57 0.47
C ILE A 12 30.47 0.76 -1.01
N VAL A 13 30.94 -0.17 -1.83
CA VAL A 13 30.39 -0.33 -3.17
C VAL A 13 28.96 -0.82 -2.94
N GLU A 14 28.03 0.11 -2.75
CA GLU A 14 26.60 -0.17 -2.78
C GLU A 14 26.31 -0.70 -4.17
N SER A 15 26.19 -2.02 -4.28
CA SER A 15 25.79 -2.63 -5.54
C SER A 15 24.41 -2.06 -5.90
N LYS A 16 24.12 -1.96 -7.20
CA LYS A 16 22.80 -1.50 -7.66
C LYS A 16 21.68 -2.37 -7.06
N GLU A 17 21.96 -3.65 -6.84
CA GLU A 17 21.08 -4.64 -6.22
C GLU A 17 20.78 -4.33 -4.76
N ASP A 18 21.78 -3.92 -3.96
CA ASP A 18 21.58 -3.50 -2.57
C ASP A 18 20.75 -2.22 -2.47
N GLN A 19 20.98 -1.27 -3.39
CA GLN A 19 20.21 -0.04 -3.46
C GLN A 19 18.75 -0.29 -3.88
N ASP A 20 18.52 -1.21 -4.82
CA ASP A 20 17.18 -1.60 -5.25
C ASP A 20 16.43 -2.33 -4.11
N ALA A 21 17.10 -3.22 -3.37
CA ALA A 21 16.54 -3.87 -2.19
C ALA A 21 16.18 -2.88 -1.07
N LEU A 22 17.03 -1.89 -0.80
CA LEU A 22 16.75 -0.82 0.16
C LEU A 22 15.57 0.07 -0.27
N ASN A 23 15.46 0.36 -1.57
CA ASN A 23 14.35 1.13 -2.12
C ASN A 23 13.03 0.37 -2.04
N ASP A 24 13.03 -0.94 -2.32
CA ASP A 24 11.85 -1.78 -2.20
C ASP A 24 11.41 -1.96 -0.74
N ALA A 25 12.37 -2.13 0.18
CA ALA A 25 12.09 -2.13 1.62
C ALA A 25 11.49 -0.79 2.11
N ARG A 26 11.89 0.35 1.53
CA ARG A 26 11.30 1.66 1.84
C ARG A 26 9.89 1.81 1.29
N LYS A 27 9.60 1.31 0.08
CA LYS A 27 8.23 1.28 -0.48
C LYS A 27 7.27 0.48 0.41
N ILE A 28 7.75 -0.64 0.96
CA ILE A 28 6.98 -1.48 1.88
C ILE A 28 6.56 -0.72 3.16
N ARG A 29 7.46 0.06 3.77
CA ARG A 29 7.13 0.83 5.00
C ARG A 29 6.24 2.06 4.75
N GLY A 30 5.96 2.38 3.48
CA GLY A 30 5.19 3.56 3.10
C GLY A 30 3.71 3.46 3.46
N ARG A 31 2.99 4.56 3.22
CA ARG A 31 1.52 4.56 3.21
C ARG A 31 1.03 3.54 2.17
N PHE A 32 -0.08 2.87 2.48
CA PHE A 32 -0.71 1.94 1.53
C PHE A 32 -0.95 2.62 0.18
N ASN A 33 -0.56 1.94 -0.89
CA ASN A 33 -0.84 2.26 -2.28
C ASN A 33 -1.06 0.94 -3.03
N PHE A 34 -1.80 0.95 -4.13
CA PHE A 34 -2.17 -0.30 -4.81
C PHE A 34 -0.98 -0.99 -5.52
N GLU A 35 0.05 -0.23 -5.90
CA GLU A 35 1.24 -0.76 -6.57
C GLU A 35 2.03 -1.71 -5.65
N MET A 36 2.14 -1.38 -4.36
CA MET A 36 2.87 -2.21 -3.38
C MET A 36 2.26 -3.61 -3.19
N VAL A 37 0.98 -3.78 -3.51
CA VAL A 37 0.23 -5.05 -3.43
C VAL A 37 -0.18 -5.59 -4.80
N LYS A 38 0.45 -5.06 -5.86
CA LYS A 38 0.28 -5.49 -7.26
C LYS A 38 -1.18 -5.50 -7.72
N ILE A 39 -1.96 -4.48 -7.35
CA ILE A 39 -3.33 -4.31 -7.86
C ILE A 39 -3.33 -3.21 -8.94
N PRO A 40 -3.75 -3.51 -10.19
CA PRO A 40 -3.70 -2.55 -11.29
C PRO A 40 -4.86 -1.54 -11.25
N ILE A 41 -4.67 -0.41 -11.93
CA ILE A 41 -5.77 0.52 -12.24
C ILE A 41 -6.83 -0.21 -13.05
N GLY A 42 -8.09 0.05 -12.73
CA GLY A 42 -9.24 -0.55 -13.38
C GLY A 42 -9.73 -1.85 -12.75
N ALA A 43 -8.97 -2.43 -11.80
CA ALA A 43 -9.43 -3.57 -11.03
C ALA A 43 -10.66 -3.21 -10.16
N GLU A 44 -11.51 -4.22 -9.95
CA GLU A 44 -12.71 -4.13 -9.13
C GLU A 44 -12.40 -4.57 -7.70
N LEU A 45 -12.89 -3.79 -6.73
CA LEU A 45 -12.86 -4.10 -5.32
C LEU A 45 -14.27 -4.46 -4.84
N PHE A 46 -14.33 -5.35 -3.87
CA PHE A 46 -15.57 -5.80 -3.24
C PHE A 46 -15.59 -5.37 -1.77
N PHE A 47 -16.77 -5.10 -1.24
CA PHE A 47 -16.90 -4.79 0.18
C PHE A 47 -17.07 -6.08 0.99
N SER A 48 -16.23 -6.28 2.01
CA SER A 48 -16.18 -7.50 2.83
C SER A 48 -17.49 -7.93 3.49
N ARG A 49 -18.42 -6.98 3.72
CA ARG A 49 -19.72 -7.27 4.35
C ARG A 49 -20.83 -7.52 3.32
N ASP A 50 -20.61 -7.17 2.06
CA ASP A 50 -21.55 -7.33 0.96
C ASP A 50 -20.82 -7.18 -0.37
N GLU A 51 -20.55 -8.29 -1.05
CA GLU A 51 -19.83 -8.33 -2.32
C GLU A 51 -20.60 -7.69 -3.49
N ASN A 52 -21.88 -7.35 -3.31
CA ASN A 52 -22.60 -6.55 -4.30
C ASN A 52 -22.16 -5.08 -4.30
N ILE A 53 -21.52 -4.63 -3.22
CA ILE A 53 -20.97 -3.27 -3.11
C ILE A 53 -19.57 -3.27 -3.72
N LYS A 54 -19.45 -2.58 -4.86
CA LYS A 54 -18.24 -2.59 -5.70
C LYS A 54 -17.65 -1.20 -5.88
N ALA A 55 -16.33 -1.13 -6.02
CA ALA A 55 -15.60 0.06 -6.42
C ALA A 55 -14.54 -0.27 -7.47
N LYS A 56 -14.16 0.70 -8.28
CA LYS A 56 -13.11 0.56 -9.31
C LYS A 56 -11.88 1.36 -8.93
N ILE A 57 -10.69 0.79 -9.05
CA ILE A 57 -9.45 1.53 -8.83
C ILE A 57 -9.22 2.48 -10.00
N ILE A 58 -8.95 3.75 -9.70
CA ILE A 58 -8.70 4.81 -10.69
C ILE A 58 -7.33 5.48 -10.55
N ASP A 59 -6.65 5.27 -9.43
CA ASP A 59 -5.30 5.76 -9.13
C ASP A 59 -4.65 4.81 -8.12
N THR A 60 -3.35 4.58 -8.21
CA THR A 60 -2.61 3.70 -7.31
C THR A 60 -2.08 4.40 -6.06
N HIS A 61 -1.81 5.70 -6.11
CA HIS A 61 -1.09 6.47 -5.07
C HIS A 61 -1.93 7.60 -4.45
N GLY A 62 -2.97 8.05 -5.15
CA GLY A 62 -3.80 9.17 -4.72
C GLY A 62 -4.61 8.91 -3.45
N ALA A 63 -4.97 9.98 -2.74
CA ALA A 63 -5.89 9.89 -1.61
C ALA A 63 -7.30 9.45 -2.05
N ASN A 64 -7.73 9.87 -3.25
CA ASN A 64 -9.00 9.49 -3.86
C ASN A 64 -8.79 8.45 -4.97
N SER A 65 -8.34 7.27 -4.54
CA SER A 65 -7.82 6.23 -5.42
C SER A 65 -8.88 5.31 -6.05
N ILE A 66 -10.15 5.46 -5.68
CA ILE A 66 -11.24 4.63 -6.19
C ILE A 66 -12.40 5.47 -6.73
N GLU A 67 -13.13 4.90 -7.67
CA GLU A 67 -14.46 5.32 -8.06
C GLU A 67 -15.49 4.43 -7.38
N PHE A 68 -16.37 5.04 -6.59
CA PHE A 68 -17.45 4.36 -5.89
C PHE A 68 -18.75 5.14 -6.12
N ASN A 69 -19.80 4.46 -6.58
CA ASN A 69 -21.09 5.07 -6.93
C ASN A 69 -20.94 6.29 -7.87
N GLY A 70 -20.10 6.16 -8.90
CA GLY A 70 -19.82 7.21 -9.90
C GLY A 70 -19.05 8.41 -9.37
N LYS A 71 -18.46 8.33 -8.18
CA LYS A 71 -17.70 9.43 -7.56
C LYS A 71 -16.29 8.98 -7.19
N LYS A 72 -15.31 9.83 -7.48
CA LYS A 72 -13.92 9.68 -7.01
C LYS A 72 -13.89 9.88 -5.49
N THR A 73 -13.33 8.92 -4.77
CA THR A 73 -13.26 8.93 -3.30
C THR A 73 -12.10 8.06 -2.80
N SER A 74 -11.88 8.04 -1.50
CA SER A 74 -10.89 7.21 -0.83
C SER A 74 -11.48 5.89 -0.31
N LEU A 75 -10.62 4.91 -0.05
CA LEU A 75 -11.01 3.67 0.64
C LEU A 75 -11.68 3.95 1.99
N SER A 76 -11.11 4.85 2.80
CA SER A 76 -11.63 5.18 4.13
C SER A 76 -12.96 5.92 4.08
N GLN A 77 -13.10 6.94 3.23
CA GLN A 77 -14.33 7.73 3.14
C GLN A 77 -15.50 6.90 2.61
N SER A 78 -15.26 6.08 1.58
CA SER A 78 -16.29 5.16 1.06
C SER A 78 -16.71 4.12 2.09
N ALA A 79 -15.74 3.47 2.76
CA ALA A 79 -16.03 2.48 3.80
C ALA A 79 -16.79 3.10 4.98
N GLN A 80 -16.37 4.28 5.46
CA GLN A 80 -17.10 5.00 6.52
C GLN A 80 -18.56 5.25 6.12
N LYS A 81 -18.78 5.69 4.88
CA LYS A 81 -20.12 5.97 4.36
C LYS A 81 -20.98 4.70 4.28
N ILE A 82 -20.42 3.58 3.84
CA ILE A 82 -21.12 2.28 3.77
C ILE A 82 -21.49 1.81 5.18
N LEU A 83 -20.58 1.94 6.14
CA LEU A 83 -20.78 1.50 7.53
C LEU A 83 -21.68 2.42 8.36
N GLY A 84 -21.89 3.67 7.91
CA GLY A 84 -22.68 4.66 8.65
C GLY A 84 -22.01 5.19 9.92
N TYR A 85 -20.68 5.06 10.05
CA TYR A 85 -19.97 5.49 11.25
C TYR A 85 -19.67 7.00 11.25
N ARG A 86 -19.69 7.59 12.45
CA ARG A 86 -19.36 9.02 12.66
C ARG A 86 -17.85 9.30 12.71
N TYR A 87 -17.03 8.27 12.88
CA TYR A 87 -15.56 8.34 12.96
C TYR A 87 -14.91 7.69 11.74
N GLY A 88 -13.65 8.05 11.49
CA GLY A 88 -12.87 7.50 10.38
C GLY A 88 -12.56 6.01 10.58
N VAL A 89 -12.55 5.27 9.46
CA VAL A 89 -12.18 3.85 9.43
C VAL A 89 -10.98 3.63 8.52
N ALA A 90 -10.22 2.57 8.77
CA ALA A 90 -9.22 2.08 7.84
C ALA A 90 -9.94 1.35 6.69
N GLY A 91 -10.01 1.97 5.51
CA GLY A 91 -10.72 1.37 4.37
C GLY A 91 -10.08 0.07 3.88
N THR A 92 -8.79 -0.15 4.15
CA THR A 92 -8.07 -1.38 3.82
C THR A 92 -8.62 -2.61 4.53
N ASP A 93 -9.30 -2.42 5.67
CA ASP A 93 -9.87 -3.51 6.46
C ASP A 93 -11.22 -3.99 5.90
N TYR A 94 -11.79 -3.25 4.94
CA TYR A 94 -13.14 -3.51 4.43
C TYR A 94 -13.19 -3.76 2.93
N TRP A 95 -12.33 -3.10 2.15
CA TRP A 95 -12.23 -3.35 0.73
C TRP A 95 -11.38 -4.60 0.48
N MET A 96 -11.85 -5.42 -0.45
CA MET A 96 -11.26 -6.70 -0.80
C MET A 96 -10.91 -6.77 -2.27
N TYR A 97 -9.88 -7.56 -2.56
CA TYR A 97 -9.47 -7.95 -3.90
C TYR A 97 -9.05 -9.42 -3.85
N ASP A 98 -9.54 -10.23 -4.78
CA ASP A 98 -9.15 -11.63 -4.91
C ASP A 98 -9.36 -12.46 -3.62
N GLY A 99 -10.49 -12.24 -2.94
CA GLY A 99 -10.89 -13.02 -1.77
C GLY A 99 -10.25 -12.61 -0.43
N GLU A 100 -9.40 -11.59 -0.40
CA GLU A 100 -8.77 -11.08 0.83
C GLU A 100 -8.94 -9.56 0.97
N THR A 101 -8.86 -9.05 2.19
CA THR A 101 -8.83 -7.60 2.43
C THR A 101 -7.53 -6.98 1.94
N LEU A 102 -7.55 -5.69 1.58
CA LEU A 102 -6.33 -4.98 1.20
C LEU A 102 -5.30 -4.94 2.34
N TYR A 103 -5.76 -4.99 3.59
CA TYR A 103 -4.92 -5.11 4.77
C TYR A 103 -4.21 -6.47 4.85
N GLU A 104 -4.94 -7.57 4.68
CA GLU A 104 -4.37 -8.93 4.64
C GLU A 104 -3.40 -9.07 3.48
N ARG A 105 -3.79 -8.61 2.29
CA ARG A 105 -2.93 -8.61 1.11
C ARG A 105 -1.62 -7.88 1.37
N ARG A 106 -1.67 -6.68 1.97
CA ARG A 106 -0.47 -5.93 2.35
C ARG A 106 0.41 -6.77 3.27
N ARG A 107 -0.16 -7.36 4.33
CA ARG A 107 0.61 -8.21 5.26
C ARG A 107 1.28 -9.40 4.57
N SER A 108 0.64 -10.03 3.58
CA SER A 108 1.26 -11.11 2.81
C SER A 108 2.50 -10.62 2.06
N PHE A 109 2.39 -9.50 1.35
CA PHE A 109 3.51 -8.85 0.65
C PHE A 109 4.63 -8.39 1.59
N GLU A 110 4.30 -7.88 2.78
CA GLU A 110 5.30 -7.44 3.77
C GLU A 110 6.01 -8.60 4.47
N SER A 111 5.32 -9.73 4.66
CA SER A 111 5.87 -10.92 5.32
C SER A 111 6.60 -11.88 4.38
N GLY A 112 6.61 -11.60 3.07
CA GLY A 112 7.23 -12.45 2.05
C GLY A 112 6.54 -13.79 1.87
N LYS A 113 5.24 -13.87 2.20
CA LYS A 113 4.40 -15.05 2.00
C LYS A 113 3.64 -14.99 0.69
#